data_AF-A0A2V8EH05-F1
#
_entry.id   AF-A0A2V8EH05-F1
#
_cell.length_a   1.000
_cell.length_b   1.000
_cell.length_c   1.000
_cell.angle_alpha   90.00
_cell.angle_beta   90.00
_cell.angle_gamma   90.00
#
_symmetry.space_group_name_H-M   'P 1'
#
loop_
_entity.id
_entity.type
_entity.pdbx_description
1 polymer ?
#
loop_
_entity_poly.entity_id
_entity_poly.type
_entity_poly.pdbx_seq_one_letter_code
_entity_poly.pdbx_strand_id
1 'polypeptide(L)'
;MPVPRISREDLKQRLDSGAPIVVIDARLKYPYEHSTVKLPGAIRVNGQAATAALPRDREIVVYDSDPNEVASSTVAAELIRQGYRAVALKGGISEWVAANLPTETKEAPKQAPPEPGALKG
;
A
#
# COMPACT_ATOMS: atom_id res chain seq x y z
N MET A 1 16.00 -6.36 -11.14
CA MET A 1 14.96 -6.56 -12.16
C MET A 1 14.11 -5.31 -12.20
N PRO A 2 13.71 -4.83 -13.39
CA PRO A 2 12.77 -3.73 -13.48
C PRO A 2 11.40 -4.20 -12.96
N VAL A 3 10.80 -3.39 -12.07
CA VAL A 3 9.44 -3.62 -11.58
C VAL A 3 8.47 -2.83 -12.48
N PRO A 4 7.45 -3.48 -13.06
CA PRO A 4 6.42 -2.76 -13.82
C PRO A 4 5.64 -1.82 -12.90
N ARG A 5 5.25 -0.67 -13.44
CA ARG A 5 4.52 0.37 -12.70
C ARG A 5 3.16 0.61 -13.31
N ILE A 6 2.17 0.84 -12.47
CA ILE A 6 0.82 1.23 -12.84
C ILE A 6 0.56 2.67 -12.40
N SER A 7 -0.10 3.46 -13.25
CA SER A 7 -0.52 4.81 -12.91
C SER A 7 -1.77 4.79 -12.02
N ARG A 8 -1.94 5.81 -11.19
CA ARG A 8 -3.14 5.96 -10.34
C ARG A 8 -4.45 5.94 -11.13
N GLU A 9 -4.47 6.52 -12.33
CA GLU A 9 -5.64 6.53 -13.23
C GLU A 9 -5.99 5.13 -13.73
N ASP A 10 -4.99 4.37 -14.18
CA ASP A 10 -5.16 3.01 -14.67
C ASP A 10 -5.61 2.06 -13.55
N LEU A 11 -4.99 2.19 -12.36
CA LEU A 11 -5.42 1.46 -11.18
C LEU A 11 -6.88 1.80 -10.81
N LYS A 12 -7.25 3.09 -10.84
CA LYS A 12 -8.63 3.51 -10.57
C LYS A 12 -9.61 2.91 -11.57
N GLN A 13 -9.30 2.93 -12.87
CA GLN A 13 -10.17 2.33 -13.88
C GLN A 13 -10.35 0.82 -13.67
N ARG A 14 -9.29 0.09 -13.30
CA ARG A 14 -9.37 -1.34 -13.00
C ARG A 14 -10.23 -1.63 -11.77
N LEU A 15 -10.08 -0.83 -10.71
CA LEU A 15 -10.92 -0.94 -9.50
C LEU A 15 -12.39 -0.67 -9.82
N ASP A 16 -12.67 0.38 -10.62
CA ASP A 16 -14.02 0.78 -11.02
C ASP A 16 -14.70 -0.27 -11.91
N SER A 17 -13.92 -0.91 -12.78
CA SER A 17 -14.37 -1.99 -13.67
C SER A 17 -14.61 -3.32 -12.94
N GLY A 18 -14.32 -3.40 -11.63
CA GLY A 18 -14.42 -4.65 -10.86
C GLY A 18 -13.38 -5.70 -11.27
N ALA A 19 -12.25 -5.27 -11.83
CA ALA A 19 -11.18 -6.18 -12.21
C ALA A 19 -10.69 -6.96 -10.98
N PRO A 20 -10.33 -8.25 -11.13
CA PRO A 20 -9.87 -9.07 -10.02
C PRO A 20 -8.41 -8.71 -9.66
N ILE A 21 -8.21 -7.53 -9.10
CA ILE A 21 -6.92 -7.02 -8.63
C ILE A 21 -6.81 -7.10 -7.11
N VAL A 22 -5.61 -7.30 -6.61
CA VAL A 22 -5.30 -7.32 -5.18
C VAL A 22 -4.41 -6.14 -4.87
N VAL A 23 -4.87 -5.24 -4.01
CA VAL A 23 -4.08 -4.08 -3.59
C VAL A 23 -3.33 -4.40 -2.30
N ILE A 24 -2.02 -4.21 -2.29
CA ILE A 24 -1.15 -4.46 -1.15
C ILE A 24 -0.55 -3.17 -0.64
N ASP A 25 -0.72 -2.97 0.66
CA ASP A 25 -0.07 -1.92 1.41
C ASP A 25 1.30 -2.39 1.89
N ALA A 26 2.36 -1.91 1.23
CA ALA A 26 3.76 -2.16 1.58
C ALA A 26 4.39 -0.98 2.33
N ARG A 27 3.58 -0.07 2.88
CA ARG A 27 4.10 1.06 3.67
C ARG A 27 4.87 0.54 4.88
N LEU A 28 5.97 1.22 5.19
CA LEU A 28 6.71 0.99 6.43
C LEU A 28 5.80 1.17 7.64
N LYS A 29 6.18 0.55 8.77
CA LYS A 29 5.38 0.54 10.00
C LYS A 29 4.91 1.93 10.41
N TYR A 30 5.85 2.89 10.47
CA TYR A 30 5.59 4.26 10.87
C TYR A 30 4.58 4.99 9.95
N PRO A 31 4.80 5.14 8.63
CA PRO A 31 3.83 5.80 7.74
C PRO A 31 2.48 5.09 7.66
N TYR A 32 2.43 3.76 7.84
CA TYR A 32 1.16 3.05 7.94
C TYR A 32 0.39 3.40 9.22
N GLU A 33 1.05 3.43 10.38
CA GLU A 33 0.41 3.72 11.68
C GLU A 33 -0.06 5.16 11.81
N HIS A 34 0.68 6.10 11.23
CA HIS A 34 0.36 7.54 11.23
C HIS A 34 -0.61 7.96 10.12
N SER A 35 -1.04 7.02 9.26
CA SER A 35 -2.04 7.28 8.23
C SER A 35 -3.42 6.82 8.66
N THR A 36 -4.41 7.70 8.46
CA THR A 36 -5.84 7.44 8.64
C THR A 36 -6.50 6.86 7.40
N VAL A 37 -5.75 6.72 6.29
CA VAL A 37 -6.28 6.31 4.99
C VAL A 37 -5.47 5.17 4.38
N LYS A 38 -6.16 4.36 3.58
CA LYS A 38 -5.58 3.30 2.75
C LYS A 38 -6.29 3.27 1.40
N LEU A 39 -5.66 2.65 0.40
CA LEU A 39 -6.35 2.36 -0.86
C LEU A 39 -7.53 1.40 -0.62
N PRO A 40 -8.58 1.49 -1.44
CA PRO A 40 -9.76 0.64 -1.31
C PRO A 40 -9.39 -0.84 -1.54
N GLY A 41 -9.82 -1.70 -0.62
CA GLY A 41 -9.50 -3.13 -0.62
C GLY A 41 -8.04 -3.45 -0.30
N ALA A 42 -7.25 -2.46 0.16
CA ALA A 42 -5.84 -2.69 0.45
C ALA A 42 -5.63 -3.63 1.63
N ILE A 43 -4.82 -4.67 1.40
CA ILE A 43 -4.41 -5.63 2.41
C ILE A 43 -2.99 -5.30 2.84
N ARG A 44 -2.78 -5.17 4.16
CA ARG A 44 -1.44 -4.99 4.70
C ARG A 44 -0.70 -6.32 4.67
N VAL A 45 0.46 -6.33 4.02
CA VAL A 45 1.34 -7.50 3.97
C VAL A 45 2.66 -7.10 4.62
N ASN A 46 3.07 -7.85 5.64
CA ASN A 46 4.36 -7.63 6.32
C ASN A 46 5.20 -8.90 6.23
N GLY A 47 6.17 -8.91 5.32
CA GLY A 47 7.09 -10.02 5.09
C GLY A 47 6.57 -11.12 4.15
N GLN A 48 7.49 -12.03 3.78
CA GLN A 48 7.26 -13.07 2.76
C GLN A 48 6.19 -14.11 3.14
N ALA A 49 5.94 -14.34 4.43
CA ALA A 49 4.93 -15.33 4.85
C ALA A 49 3.50 -14.89 4.47
N ALA A 50 3.23 -13.57 4.49
CA ALA A 50 1.92 -13.03 4.16
C ALA A 50 1.66 -13.00 2.64
N THR A 51 2.70 -13.06 1.79
CA THR A 51 2.53 -13.11 0.33
C THR A 51 2.15 -14.49 -0.19
N ALA A 52 2.51 -15.56 0.52
CA ALA A 52 2.25 -16.94 0.09
C ALA A 52 0.76 -17.30 -0.01
N ALA A 53 -0.11 -16.60 0.73
CA ALA A 53 -1.57 -16.79 0.70
C ALA A 53 -2.28 -16.01 -0.42
N LEU A 54 -1.54 -15.23 -1.23
CA LEU A 54 -2.14 -14.40 -2.26
C LEU A 54 -2.58 -15.23 -3.47
N PRO A 55 -3.68 -14.84 -4.13
CA PRO A 55 -4.16 -15.53 -5.33
C PRO A 55 -3.17 -15.33 -6.49
N ARG A 56 -2.71 -16.45 -7.06
CA ARG A 56 -1.75 -16.47 -8.20
C ARG A 56 -2.37 -15.98 -9.52
N ASP A 57 -3.69 -16.06 -9.64
CA ASP A 57 -4.42 -15.70 -10.86
C ASP A 57 -4.82 -14.21 -10.92
N ARG A 58 -4.49 -13.43 -9.90
CA ARG A 58 -4.84 -12.01 -9.83
C ARG A 58 -3.62 -11.14 -10.02
N GLU A 59 -3.83 -9.96 -10.60
CA GLU A 59 -2.79 -8.94 -10.61
C GLU A 59 -2.69 -8.31 -9.22
N ILE A 60 -1.46 -8.15 -8.75
CA ILE A 60 -1.14 -7.60 -7.45
C ILE A 60 -0.57 -6.20 -7.65
N VAL A 61 -1.19 -5.22 -7.03
CA VAL A 61 -0.77 -3.83 -7.08
C VAL A 61 -0.24 -3.45 -5.72
N VAL A 62 1.05 -3.17 -5.64
CA VAL A 62 1.74 -2.83 -4.41
C VAL A 62 1.96 -1.32 -4.36
N TYR A 63 1.63 -0.68 -3.23
CA TYR A 63 1.89 0.75 -3.04
C TYR A 63 2.62 1.00 -1.71
N ASP A 64 3.33 2.12 -1.66
CA ASP A 64 3.93 2.66 -0.44
C ASP A 64 3.57 4.15 -0.27
N SER A 65 4.26 4.84 0.65
CA SER A 65 4.12 6.27 0.88
C SER A 65 5.24 7.09 0.25
N ASP A 66 6.23 6.43 -0.35
CA ASP A 66 7.47 7.06 -0.79
C ASP A 66 7.38 7.42 -2.28
N PRO A 67 7.78 8.64 -2.68
CA PRO A 67 7.77 9.02 -4.10
C PRO A 67 8.75 8.20 -4.95
N ASN A 68 9.76 7.60 -4.30
CA ASN A 68 10.74 6.73 -4.94
C ASN A 68 10.31 5.25 -5.00
N GLU A 69 9.15 4.91 -4.45
CA GLU A 69 8.53 3.58 -4.56
C GLU A 69 9.45 2.45 -4.07
N VAL A 70 10.32 2.73 -3.09
CA VAL A 70 11.40 1.81 -2.69
C VAL A 70 10.82 0.56 -2.05
N ALA A 71 9.89 0.72 -1.11
CA ALA A 71 9.28 -0.39 -0.39
C ALA A 71 8.34 -1.18 -1.32
N SER A 72 7.50 -0.48 -2.07
CA SER A 72 6.58 -1.09 -3.03
C SER A 72 7.30 -1.85 -4.15
N SER A 73 8.37 -1.28 -4.72
CA SER A 73 9.19 -1.96 -5.73
C SER A 73 9.89 -3.19 -5.16
N THR A 74 10.37 -3.14 -3.91
CA THR A 74 11.02 -4.30 -3.27
C THR A 74 10.03 -5.46 -3.13
N VAL A 75 8.84 -5.20 -2.58
CA VAL A 75 7.80 -6.22 -2.40
C VAL A 75 7.28 -6.74 -3.74
N ALA A 76 7.06 -5.86 -4.72
CA ALA A 76 6.64 -6.27 -6.06
C ALA A 76 7.71 -7.14 -6.75
N ALA A 77 9.01 -6.80 -6.61
CA ALA A 77 10.09 -7.62 -7.15
C ALA A 77 10.15 -9.01 -6.50
N GLU A 78 9.93 -9.12 -5.19
CA GLU A 78 9.84 -10.40 -4.50
C GLU A 78 8.66 -11.23 -4.99
N LEU A 79 7.49 -10.62 -5.14
CA LEU A 79 6.30 -11.28 -5.69
C LEU A 79 6.53 -11.79 -7.13
N ILE A 80 7.16 -10.98 -7.98
CA ILE A 80 7.53 -11.39 -9.35
C ILE A 80 8.46 -12.59 -9.32
N ARG A 81 9.46 -12.60 -8.42
CA ARG A 81 10.38 -13.74 -8.26
C ARG A 81 9.67 -15.01 -7.78
N GLN A 82 8.59 -14.86 -7.03
CA GLN A 82 7.73 -15.97 -6.60
C GLN A 82 6.72 -16.41 -7.70
N GLY A 83 6.73 -15.77 -8.86
CA GLY A 83 5.85 -16.09 -10.00
C GLY A 83 4.50 -15.38 -10.01
N TYR A 84 4.32 -14.36 -9.16
CA TYR A 84 3.10 -13.54 -9.17
C TYR A 84 3.17 -12.42 -10.22
N ARG A 85 2.01 -12.02 -10.73
CA ARG A 85 1.86 -10.79 -11.52
C ARG A 85 1.78 -9.60 -10.57
N ALA A 86 2.91 -8.96 -10.26
CA ALA A 86 2.94 -7.79 -9.38
C ALA A 86 3.43 -6.53 -10.10
N VAL A 87 2.80 -5.40 -9.78
CA VAL A 87 3.13 -4.05 -10.28
C VAL A 87 3.20 -3.08 -9.11
N ALA A 88 4.04 -2.04 -9.19
CA ALA A 88 4.11 -0.97 -8.20
C ALA A 88 3.22 0.22 -8.61
N LEU A 89 2.50 0.81 -7.66
CA LEU A 89 1.74 2.05 -7.89
C LEU A 89 2.70 3.24 -7.95
N LYS A 90 2.73 3.92 -9.11
CA LYS A 90 3.55 5.11 -9.31
C LYS A 90 3.12 6.23 -8.37
N GLY A 91 4.08 6.78 -7.61
CA GLY A 91 3.84 7.87 -6.64
C GLY A 91 3.10 7.47 -5.35
N GLY A 92 2.80 6.18 -5.17
CA GLY A 92 2.24 5.63 -3.93
C GLY A 92 0.88 6.22 -3.52
N ILE A 93 0.55 6.09 -2.23
CA ILE A 93 -0.70 6.61 -1.66
C ILE A 93 -0.75 8.14 -1.65
N SER A 94 0.40 8.81 -1.60
CA SER A 94 0.49 10.26 -1.58
C SER A 94 -0.11 10.88 -2.85
N GLU A 95 0.28 10.37 -4.01
CA GLU A 95 -0.28 10.82 -5.30
C GLU A 95 -1.73 10.38 -5.52
N TRP A 96 -2.13 9.25 -4.93
CA TRP A 96 -3.52 8.78 -4.95
C TRP A 96 -4.45 9.76 -4.22
N VAL A 97 -4.05 10.15 -3.00
CA VAL A 97 -4.80 11.11 -2.18
C VAL A 97 -4.77 12.50 -2.80
N ALA A 98 -3.63 12.95 -3.33
CA ALA A 98 -3.51 14.25 -4.00
C ALA A 98 -4.45 14.36 -5.23
N ALA A 99 -4.71 13.23 -5.91
CA ALA A 99 -5.67 13.14 -7.01
C ALA A 99 -7.14 13.05 -6.58
N ASN A 100 -7.44 13.18 -5.28
CA ASN A 100 -8.79 13.05 -4.72
C ASN A 100 -9.49 11.72 -5.13
N LEU A 101 -8.70 10.66 -5.27
CA LEU A 101 -9.21 9.32 -5.59
C LEU A 101 -9.82 8.65 -4.35
N PRO A 102 -10.75 7.70 -4.52
CA PRO A 102 -11.43 7.06 -3.40
C PRO A 102 -10.44 6.35 -2.48
N THR A 103 -10.56 6.59 -1.18
CA THR A 103 -9.76 5.94 -0.13
C THR A 103 -10.68 5.33 0.91
N GLU A 104 -10.24 4.26 1.55
CA GLU A 104 -10.88 3.75 2.76
C GLU A 104 -10.26 4.39 3.99
N THR A 105 -11.11 4.77 4.94
CA THR A 105 -10.66 5.14 6.28
C THR A 105 -10.19 3.90 7.01
N LYS A 106 -8.98 3.98 7.53
CA LYS A 106 -8.46 3.04 8.51
C LYS A 106 -8.67 3.68 9.88
N GLU A 107 -9.14 2.92 10.86
CA GLU A 107 -9.07 3.35 12.25
C GLU A 107 -7.60 3.68 12.57
N ALA A 108 -7.29 4.97 12.67
CA ALA A 108 -6.03 5.37 13.26
C ALA A 108 -6.01 4.80 14.67
N PRO A 109 -4.90 4.20 15.13
CA PRO A 109 -4.77 3.97 16.56
C PRO A 109 -5.02 5.33 17.21
N LYS A 110 -6.06 5.42 18.04
CA LYS A 110 -6.23 6.52 18.99
C LYS A 110 -4.93 6.58 19.77
N GLN A 111 -3.96 7.38 19.31
CA GLN A 111 -2.89 7.80 20.18
C GLN A 111 -3.61 8.64 21.22
N ALA A 112 -3.77 8.07 22.42
CA ALA A 112 -4.10 8.86 23.57
C ALA A 112 -3.10 10.03 23.57
N PRO A 113 -3.57 11.29 23.71
CA PRO A 113 -2.66 12.41 23.83
C PRO A 113 -1.59 12.08 24.88
N PRO A 114 -0.30 12.37 24.65
CA PRO A 114 0.67 12.27 25.73
C PRO A 114 0.15 13.12 26.88
N GLU A 115 0.03 12.52 28.07
CA GLU A 115 -0.41 13.24 29.27
C GLU A 115 0.49 14.46 29.47
N PRO A 116 -0.03 15.70 29.46
CA PRO A 116 0.76 16.86 29.78
C PRO A 116 1.06 16.82 31.28
N GLY A 117 2.27 16.40 31.69
CA GLY A 117 2.62 16.52 33.11
C GLY A 117 3.81 15.76 33.71
N ALA A 118 4.61 15.00 32.96
CA ALA A 118 5.74 14.26 33.55
C ALA A 118 7.11 14.92 33.29
N LEU A 119 7.23 16.23 33.50
CA LEU A 119 8.52 16.89 33.73
C LEU A 119 8.58 17.26 35.22
N LYS A 120 9.05 16.31 36.03
CA LYS A 120 9.40 16.58 37.43
C LYS A 120 10.86 17.01 37.46
N GLY A 121 11.07 18.31 37.69
CA GLY A 121 12.34 18.85 38.19
C GLY A 121 12.54 18.53 39.68
#